data_AF-Q9RN28-F1
#
_entry.id   AF-Q9RN28-F1
#
_cell.length_a   1.000
_cell.length_b   1.000
_cell.length_c   1.000
_cell.angle_alpha   90.00
_cell.angle_beta   90.00
_cell.angle_gamma   90.00
#
_symmetry.space_group_name_H-M   'P 1'
#
loop_
_entity.id
_entity.type
_entity.pdbx_description
1 polymer ?
#
loop_
_entity_poly.entity_id
_entity_poly.type
_entity_poly.pdbx_seq_one_letter_code
_entity_poly.pdbx_strand_id
1 'polypeptide(L)'
;MEIHVRNVDPYHLKEIDKRCKEIGKKLGRRYYRWEYINMMFEQHFNQEYSRNKEDKFDEAVSNVSITLDRQSDKLQEYIDATHELVAAMIKLNEE
;
A
#
# COMPACT_ATOMS: atom_id res chain seq x y z
N MET A 1 1.69 2.06 29.57
CA MET A 1 2.39 3.36 29.45
C MET A 1 1.36 4.45 29.66
N GLU A 2 1.66 5.45 30.48
CA GLU A 2 0.77 6.60 30.66
C GLU A 2 1.22 7.73 29.73
N ILE A 3 0.29 8.24 28.92
CA ILE A 3 0.54 9.37 28.02
C ILE A 3 -0.18 10.59 28.59
N HIS A 4 0.60 11.64 28.87
CA HIS A 4 0.08 12.92 29.30
C HIS A 4 0.13 13.90 28.14
N VAL A 5 -1.03 14.22 27.56
CA VAL A 5 -1.14 15.21 26.48
C VAL A 5 -1.39 16.60 27.08
N ARG A 6 -0.52 17.57 26.76
CA ARG A 6 -0.63 18.98 27.17
C ARG A 6 -0.88 19.87 25.96
N ASN A 7 -1.34 21.10 26.20
CA ASN A 7 -1.57 22.11 25.16
C ASN A 7 -2.54 21.67 24.05
N VAL A 8 -3.52 20.82 24.38
CA VAL A 8 -4.59 20.46 23.45
C VAL A 8 -5.50 21.67 23.25
N ASP A 9 -5.81 21.99 21.99
CA ASP A 9 -6.80 23.01 21.67
C ASP A 9 -8.13 22.70 22.42
N PRO A 10 -8.66 23.65 23.21
CA PRO A 10 -9.96 23.49 23.87
C PRO A 10 -11.11 23.10 22.93
N TYR A 11 -11.05 23.50 21.66
CA TYR A 11 -12.00 23.09 20.63
C TYR A 11 -11.97 21.58 20.41
N HIS A 12 -10.78 20.99 20.23
CA HIS A 12 -10.63 19.55 20.02
C HIS A 12 -11.06 18.74 21.26
N LEU A 13 -10.80 19.24 22.47
CA LEU A 13 -11.28 18.60 23.70
C LEU A 13 -12.81 18.53 23.75
N LYS A 14 -13.51 19.61 23.36
CA LYS A 14 -14.98 19.65 23.30
C LYS A 14 -15.52 18.64 22.27
N GLU A 15 -14.89 18.54 21.10
CA GLU A 15 -15.29 17.57 20.09
C GLU A 15 -15.06 16.13 20.55
N ILE A 16 -13.92 15.82 21.20
CA ILE A 16 -13.67 14.51 21.80
C ILE A 16 -14.75 14.16 22.83
N ASP A 17 -15.10 15.10 23.72
CA ASP A 17 -16.14 14.90 24.72
C ASP A 17 -17.51 14.61 24.11
N LYS A 18 -17.86 15.35 23.06
CA LYS A 18 -19.10 15.14 22.30
C LYS A 18 -19.13 13.74 21.69
N ARG A 19 -18.05 13.32 21.02
CA ARG A 19 -17.92 11.98 20.45
C ARG A 19 -17.99 10.88 21.51
N CYS A 20 -17.34 11.06 22.66
CA CYS A 20 -17.43 10.11 23.77
C CYS A 20 -18.86 9.94 24.27
N LYS A 21 -19.63 11.03 24.38
CA LYS A 21 -21.06 10.96 24.75
C LYS A 21 -21.89 10.23 23.69
N GLU A 22 -21.67 10.51 22.41
CA GLU A 22 -22.38 9.85 21.30
C GLU A 22 -22.11 8.34 21.28
N ILE A 23 -20.85 7.93 21.42
CA ILE A 23 -20.45 6.52 21.46
C ILE A 23 -21.00 5.84 22.72
N GLY A 24 -20.88 6.51 23.88
CA GLY A 24 -21.41 5.98 25.14
C GLY A 24 -22.93 5.75 25.08
N LYS A 25 -23.68 6.65 24.44
CA LYS A 25 -25.12 6.48 24.19
C LYS A 25 -25.40 5.23 23.33
N LYS A 26 -24.58 4.96 22.31
CA LYS A 26 -24.73 3.77 21.45
C LYS A 26 -24.38 2.47 22.18
N LEU A 27 -23.36 2.49 23.04
CA LEU A 27 -22.90 1.31 23.77
C LEU A 27 -23.72 1.01 25.05
N GLY A 28 -24.57 1.94 25.48
CA GLY A 28 -25.31 1.81 26.75
C GLY A 28 -24.43 1.94 28.00
N ARG A 29 -23.20 2.47 27.87
CA ARG A 29 -22.28 2.69 28.99
C ARG A 29 -21.49 3.99 28.81
N ARG A 30 -20.87 4.48 29.89
CA ARG A 30 -19.91 5.58 29.78
C ARG A 30 -18.74 5.15 28.89
N TYR A 31 -18.42 5.99 27.91
CA TYR A 31 -17.25 5.85 27.06
C TYR A 31 -16.27 6.97 27.41
N TYR A 32 -15.05 6.60 27.76
CA TYR A 32 -14.06 7.53 28.30
C TYR A 32 -13.17 8.10 27.19
N ARG A 33 -12.62 9.30 27.43
CA ARG A 33 -11.68 9.96 26.50
C ARG A 33 -10.51 9.07 26.14
N TRP A 34 -9.97 8.33 27.10
CA TRP A 34 -8.84 7.43 26.86
C TRP A 34 -9.21 6.29 25.91
N GLU A 35 -10.45 5.76 25.98
CA GLU A 35 -10.93 4.74 25.03
C GLU A 35 -10.99 5.33 23.62
N TYR A 36 -11.53 6.54 23.50
CA TYR A 36 -11.61 7.24 22.23
C TYR A 36 -10.22 7.55 21.65
N ILE A 37 -9.28 7.99 22.49
CA ILE A 37 -7.90 8.28 22.10
C ILE A 37 -7.18 6.99 21.66
N ASN A 38 -7.34 5.89 22.39
CA ASN A 38 -6.77 4.59 22.00
C ASN A 38 -7.36 4.10 20.68
N MET A 39 -8.68 4.22 20.48
CA MET A 39 -9.32 3.90 19.21
C MET A 39 -8.75 4.75 18.06
N MET A 40 -8.53 6.05 18.28
CA MET A 40 -7.90 6.92 17.26
C MET A 40 -6.47 6.49 16.95
N PHE A 41 -5.67 6.11 17.97
CA PHE A 41 -4.33 5.58 17.75
C PHE A 41 -4.37 4.29 16.93
N GLU A 42 -5.20 3.32 17.31
CA GLU A 42 -5.35 2.06 16.58
C GLU A 42 -5.75 2.30 15.12
N GLN A 43 -6.76 3.16 14.88
CA GLN A 43 -7.20 3.49 13.54
C GLN A 43 -6.10 4.15 12.71
N HIS A 44 -5.39 5.13 13.28
CA HIS A 44 -4.29 5.80 12.62
C HIS A 44 -3.16 4.82 12.27
N PHE A 45 -2.71 4.02 13.23
CA PHE A 45 -1.64 3.05 12.98
C PHE A 45 -2.04 1.98 11.98
N ASN A 46 -3.27 1.47 12.05
CA ASN A 46 -3.76 0.50 11.07
C ASN A 46 -3.87 1.12 9.67
N GLN A 47 -4.31 2.38 9.56
CA GLN A 47 -4.41 3.07 8.27
C GLN A 47 -3.03 3.30 7.65
N GLU A 48 -2.07 3.81 8.43
CA GLU A 48 -0.70 4.02 7.96
C GLU A 48 0.01 2.69 7.64
N TYR A 49 -0.25 1.64 8.42
CA TYR A 49 0.26 0.30 8.12
C TYR A 49 -0.33 -0.25 6.81
N SER A 50 -1.64 -0.11 6.60
CA SER A 50 -2.28 -0.54 5.36
C SER A 50 -1.78 0.24 4.14
N ARG A 51 -1.64 1.57 4.24
CA ARG A 51 -1.06 2.41 3.18
C ARG A 51 0.36 1.95 2.82
N ASN A 52 1.22 1.80 3.82
CA ASN A 52 2.57 1.30 3.60
C ASN A 52 2.61 -0.11 2.96
N LYS A 53 1.62 -0.95 3.28
CA LYS A 53 1.51 -2.30 2.69
C LYS A 53 1.03 -2.23 1.24
N GLU A 54 0.05 -1.39 0.95
CA GLU A 54 -0.46 -1.13 -0.41
C GLU A 54 0.64 -0.53 -1.28
N ASP A 55 1.34 0.50 -0.82
CA ASP A 55 2.45 1.14 -1.55
C ASP A 55 3.56 0.14 -1.91
N LYS A 56 3.96 -0.72 -0.96
CA LYS A 56 4.97 -1.76 -1.20
C LYS A 56 4.47 -2.85 -2.14
N PHE A 57 3.19 -3.19 -2.08
CA PHE A 57 2.59 -4.16 -2.98
C PHE A 57 2.56 -3.61 -4.41
N ASP A 58 2.13 -2.36 -4.57
CA ASP A 58 2.08 -1.66 -5.86
C ASP A 58 3.49 -1.49 -6.45
N GLU A 59 4.49 -1.17 -5.63
CA GLU A 59 5.90 -1.13 -6.03
C GLU A 59 6.37 -2.51 -6.53
N ALA A 60 6.07 -3.58 -5.79
CA ALA A 60 6.43 -4.95 -6.19
C ALA A 60 5.76 -5.37 -7.50
N VAL A 61 4.46 -5.08 -7.68
CA VAL A 61 3.71 -5.38 -8.90
C VAL A 61 4.27 -4.59 -10.08
N SER A 62 4.56 -3.31 -9.90
CA SER A 62 5.18 -2.45 -10.93
C SER A 62 6.54 -3.01 -11.37
N ASN A 63 7.40 -3.36 -10.41
CA ASN A 63 8.71 -3.94 -10.68
C ASN A 63 8.61 -5.28 -11.45
N VAL A 64 7.64 -6.13 -11.09
CA VAL A 64 7.38 -7.39 -11.80
C VAL A 64 6.89 -7.11 -13.22
N SER A 65 5.94 -6.20 -13.41
CA SER A 65 5.42 -5.83 -14.75
C SER A 65 6.55 -5.33 -15.65
N ILE A 66 7.33 -4.36 -15.18
CA ILE A 66 8.48 -3.80 -15.92
C ILE A 66 9.50 -4.89 -16.26
N THR A 67 9.72 -5.85 -15.36
CA THR A 67 10.65 -6.96 -15.59
C THR A 67 10.11 -7.91 -16.65
N LEU A 68 8.81 -8.23 -16.62
CA LEU A 68 8.16 -9.09 -17.61
C LEU A 68 8.15 -8.44 -19.00
N ASP A 69 7.87 -7.14 -19.09
CA ASP A 69 7.92 -6.40 -20.36
C ASP A 69 9.33 -6.46 -20.97
N ARG A 70 10.37 -6.17 -20.16
CA ARG A 70 11.77 -6.28 -20.59
C ARG A 70 12.18 -7.69 -20.99
N GLN A 71 11.66 -8.71 -20.31
CA GLN A 71 11.92 -10.12 -20.66
C GLN A 71 11.23 -10.47 -21.98
N SER A 72 10.00 -10.00 -22.20
CA SER A 72 9.28 -10.19 -23.45
C SER A 72 10.03 -9.55 -24.63
N ASP A 73 10.52 -8.32 -24.47
CA ASP A 73 11.29 -7.62 -25.51
C ASP A 73 12.57 -8.39 -25.86
N LYS A 74 13.32 -8.85 -24.85
CA LYS A 74 14.54 -9.65 -25.07
C LYS A 74 14.27 -10.99 -25.73
N LEU A 75 13.16 -11.64 -25.40
CA LEU A 75 12.75 -12.89 -26.05
C LEU A 75 12.39 -12.62 -27.52
N GLN A 76 11.73 -11.52 -27.82
CA GLN A 76 11.43 -11.13 -29.20
C GLN A 76 12.70 -10.86 -30.00
N GLU A 77 13.66 -10.10 -29.44
CA GLU A 77 14.97 -9.88 -30.06
C GLU A 77 15.71 -11.20 -30.35
N TYR A 78 15.67 -12.14 -29.40
CA TYR A 78 16.27 -13.46 -29.59
C TYR A 78 15.57 -14.25 -30.70
N ILE A 79 14.23 -14.24 -30.73
CA ILE A 79 13.44 -14.89 -31.78
C ILE A 79 13.83 -14.31 -33.15
N ASP A 80 13.89 -12.98 -33.27
CA ASP A 80 14.24 -12.30 -34.53
C ASP A 80 15.67 -12.66 -34.98
N ALA A 81 16.65 -12.60 -34.08
CA ALA A 81 18.03 -12.99 -34.40
C ALA A 81 18.15 -14.47 -34.80
N THR A 82 17.40 -15.37 -34.14
CA THR A 82 17.40 -16.79 -34.52
C THR A 82 16.74 -17.02 -35.87
N HIS A 83 15.67 -16.31 -36.21
CA HIS A 83 15.06 -16.37 -37.54
C HIS A 83 16.01 -15.88 -38.64
N GLU A 84 16.75 -14.79 -38.40
CA GLU A 84 17.77 -14.30 -39.34
C GLU A 84 18.90 -15.30 -39.55
N LEU A 85 19.40 -15.91 -38.48
CA LEU A 85 20.44 -16.95 -38.56
C LEU A 85 19.95 -18.19 -39.32
N VAL A 86 18.74 -18.67 -39.05
CA VAL A 86 18.14 -19.80 -39.77
C VAL A 86 17.99 -19.47 -41.26
N ALA A 87 17.51 -18.27 -41.59
CA ALA A 87 17.40 -17.83 -42.98
C ALA A 87 18.76 -17.75 -43.69
N ALA A 88 19.81 -17.29 -43.00
CA ALA A 88 21.16 -17.27 -43.54
C ALA A 88 21.73 -18.69 -43.76
N MET A 89 21.48 -19.62 -42.83
CA MET A 89 21.90 -21.02 -42.96
C MET A 89 21.21 -21.74 -44.12
N ILE A 90 19.90 -21.49 -44.32
CA ILE A 90 19.17 -22.06 -45.46
C ILE A 90 19.78 -21.59 -46.78
N LYS A 91 20.08 -20.29 -46.92
CA LYS A 91 20.73 -19.73 -48.11
C LYS A 91 22.10 -20.36 -48.39
N LEU A 92 22.93 -20.53 -47.37
CA LEU A 92 24.25 -21.17 -47.50
C LEU A 92 24.18 -22.65 -47.89
N ASN A 93 23.08 -23.34 -47.59
CA ASN A 93 22.89 -24.75 -47.95
C ASN A 93 22.28 -24.92 -49.36
N GLU A 94 21.74 -23.85 -49.94
CA GLU A 94 21.27 -23.80 -51.34
C GLU A 94 22.38 -23.43 -52.34
N GLU A 95 23.52 -22.94 -51.85
CA GLU A 95 24.75 -22.64 -52.62
C GLU A 95 25.70 -23.84 -52.68
#